data_AF-A0A166T5U4-F1
#
_entry.id   AF-A0A166T5U4-F1
#
_cell.length_a   1.000
_cell.length_b   1.000
_cell.length_c   1.000
_cell.angle_alpha   90.00
_cell.angle_beta   90.00
_cell.angle_gamma   90.00
#
_symmetry.space_group_name_H-M   'P 1'
#
loop_
_entity.id
_entity.type
_entity.pdbx_description
1 polymer ?
#
loop_
_entity_poly.entity_id
_entity_poly.type
_entity_poly.pdbx_seq_one_letter_code
_entity_poly.pdbx_strand_id
1 'polypeptide(L)'
;MLNGTCVRLAIVAAVFLIAAIFLIPQLPHVGYNVPTTLGHNTPTADSKDASIGIEKPNEPVDGPSEGAVATISLVVPVASHSTTEVKEPPAKPTSGSVPDANPSTKPDTKTISKLEAGQILSPFRLVSPNGRYEFQLLDSGSLSLLDMKTDAELFTSDTEYYWPVTWQVELTQEGVLMLSWANETAAPYGATPWISNLLPDCGSVETGDEKPVLELLDSGKLHVRAGSKTTCLLHRAADDMGRLAIVYTGFLRTYLKTCKEQNNKLVKTWTGSGGVDVHVFTYFEDVNHDSGDPVDKDSITKHLKSCFGDALKTVEVRKLDEVKESPVNPPEVLVKECGEDKLNHQLSQWKALYLASQQVQGYMIKEGVSYDYIYKGRLDLLYWGDSPALSSLKVPENGILAPRVTLDWTWYAMLHDGELRAGVTDITAFGRPNAMFTYLTLYREFIHTRTLEKETAKWKGFNTKTREKKPEGQEGCTPEGILAYWLRINGIAVKTDWRFKMGLLRGDGKVIFTCPEGRGWLCPGFVPQVHDDGTLF
;
A
#
# COMPACT_ATOMS: atom_id res chain seq x y z
N MET A 1 22.75 -64.30 2.29
CA MET A 1 23.07 -62.86 2.43
C MET A 1 21.77 -62.11 2.58
N LEU A 2 21.50 -61.41 3.69
CA LEU A 2 20.24 -60.66 3.89
C LEU A 2 20.28 -59.54 4.94
N ASN A 3 21.40 -59.36 5.66
CA ASN A 3 21.44 -58.50 6.87
C ASN A 3 21.84 -57.04 6.63
N GLY A 4 22.22 -56.66 5.40
CA GLY A 4 22.65 -55.29 5.07
C GLY A 4 21.50 -54.35 4.69
N THR A 5 20.44 -54.88 4.07
CA THR A 5 19.34 -54.07 3.50
C THR A 5 18.43 -53.54 4.59
N CYS A 6 18.05 -54.37 5.57
CA CYS A 6 17.19 -53.97 6.69
C CYS A 6 17.84 -52.90 7.57
N VAL A 7 19.16 -52.98 7.80
CA VAL A 7 19.91 -51.96 8.56
C VAL A 7 19.90 -50.61 7.83
N ARG A 8 20.08 -50.59 6.50
CA ARG A 8 19.99 -49.35 5.71
C ARG A 8 18.58 -48.76 5.71
N LEU A 9 17.54 -49.59 5.59
CA LEU A 9 16.15 -49.15 5.69
C LEU A 9 15.82 -48.59 7.08
N ALA A 10 16.29 -49.23 8.17
CA ALA A 10 16.12 -48.73 9.53
C ALA A 10 16.83 -47.38 9.74
N ILE A 11 18.04 -47.19 9.20
CA ILE A 11 18.77 -45.92 9.27
C ILE A 11 18.04 -44.82 8.48
N VAL A 12 17.55 -45.10 7.27
CA VAL A 12 16.79 -44.12 6.47
C VAL A 12 15.48 -43.76 7.17
N ALA A 13 14.75 -44.74 7.72
CA ALA A 13 13.54 -44.49 8.50
C ALA A 13 13.82 -43.65 9.76
N ALA A 14 14.90 -43.93 10.49
CA ALA A 14 15.31 -43.15 11.65
C ALA A 14 15.68 -41.70 11.28
N VAL A 15 16.40 -41.48 10.17
CA VAL A 15 16.73 -40.13 9.67
C VAL A 15 15.48 -39.37 9.29
N PHE A 16 14.51 -40.00 8.61
CA PHE A 16 13.22 -39.37 8.29
C PHE A 16 12.38 -39.08 9.54
N LEU A 17 12.38 -39.96 10.55
CA LEU A 17 11.65 -39.74 11.80
C LEU A 17 12.26 -38.57 12.60
N ILE A 18 13.60 -38.49 12.66
CA ILE A 18 14.33 -37.38 13.28
C ILE A 18 14.05 -36.08 12.52
N ALA A 19 14.10 -36.09 11.18
CA ALA A 19 13.76 -34.94 10.36
C ALA A 19 12.32 -34.46 10.61
N ALA A 20 11.34 -35.37 10.71
CA ALA A 20 9.97 -35.02 11.05
C ALA A 20 9.84 -34.38 12.45
N ILE A 21 10.57 -34.87 13.45
CA ILE A 21 10.58 -34.30 14.81
C ILE A 21 11.16 -32.87 14.83
N PHE A 22 12.11 -32.55 13.93
CA PHE A 22 12.71 -31.21 13.81
C PHE A 22 12.03 -30.29 12.78
N LEU A 23 11.18 -30.81 11.88
CA LEU A 23 10.46 -30.03 10.87
C LEU A 23 9.00 -29.74 11.22
N ILE A 24 8.42 -30.41 12.23
CA ILE A 24 7.20 -29.95 12.88
C ILE A 24 7.56 -28.69 13.68
N PRO A 25 6.90 -27.53 13.45
CA PRO A 25 7.08 -26.37 14.30
C PRO A 25 6.66 -26.71 15.73
N GLN A 26 7.63 -26.70 16.66
CA GLN A 26 7.37 -26.73 18.09
C GLN A 26 6.68 -25.40 18.46
N LEU A 27 5.35 -25.37 18.34
CA LEU A 27 4.53 -24.26 18.83
C LEU A 27 4.90 -24.00 20.30
N PRO A 28 5.40 -22.80 20.66
CA PRO A 28 5.78 -22.54 22.02
C PRO A 28 4.51 -22.47 22.89
N HIS A 29 4.23 -23.55 23.62
CA HIS A 29 3.26 -23.57 24.72
C HIS A 29 3.79 -22.75 25.91
N VAL A 30 3.95 -21.44 25.68
CA VAL A 30 4.21 -20.43 26.70
C VAL A 30 2.99 -19.51 26.70
N GLY A 31 2.07 -19.74 27.63
CA GLY A 31 0.91 -18.87 27.79
C GLY A 31 1.37 -17.46 28.18
N TYR A 32 1.06 -16.48 27.34
CA TYR A 32 1.22 -15.07 27.68
C TYR A 32 0.21 -14.70 28.78
N ASN A 33 0.64 -14.83 30.04
CA ASN A 33 -0.04 -14.19 31.16
C ASN A 33 0.03 -12.68 30.96
N VAL A 34 -1.08 -12.08 30.54
CA VAL A 34 -1.25 -10.64 30.48
C VAL A 34 -1.05 -10.05 31.89
N PRO A 35 -0.14 -9.09 32.10
CA PRO A 35 -0.06 -8.35 33.36
C PRO A 35 -1.31 -7.49 33.53
N THR A 36 -2.30 -8.01 34.26
CA THR A 36 -3.55 -7.29 34.58
C THR A 36 -3.31 -6.15 35.57
N THR A 37 -2.96 -4.96 35.06
CA THR A 37 -3.16 -3.67 35.76
C THR A 37 -3.07 -2.47 34.80
N LEU A 38 -4.07 -2.28 33.93
CA LEU A 38 -4.34 -0.94 33.40
C LEU A 38 -5.01 -0.10 34.50
N GLY A 39 -4.21 0.68 35.22
CA GLY A 39 -4.70 1.62 36.23
C GLY A 39 -5.38 2.83 35.59
N HIS A 40 -6.70 2.80 35.43
CA HIS A 40 -7.47 4.01 35.11
C HIS A 40 -7.33 5.05 36.22
N ASN A 41 -6.68 6.17 35.92
CA ASN A 41 -6.64 7.36 36.77
C ASN A 41 -7.22 8.57 36.03
N THR A 42 -8.52 8.54 35.78
CA THR A 42 -9.29 9.76 35.50
C THR A 42 -9.72 10.34 36.87
N PRO A 43 -9.40 11.59 37.20
CA PRO A 43 -9.68 12.13 38.53
C PRO A 43 -11.16 12.50 38.68
N THR A 44 -11.87 11.76 39.53
CA THR A 44 -13.20 12.14 40.04
C THR A 44 -13.06 12.63 41.47
N ALA A 45 -13.62 13.80 41.79
CA ALA A 45 -13.66 14.30 43.16
C ALA A 45 -14.77 13.60 43.96
N ASP A 46 -14.50 13.25 45.23
CA ASP A 46 -15.12 14.00 46.34
C ASP A 46 -14.58 13.65 47.74
N SER A 47 -14.69 14.63 48.65
CA SER A 47 -14.81 14.50 50.11
C SER A 47 -13.82 13.62 50.92
N LYS A 48 -12.87 14.27 51.62
CA LYS A 48 -13.00 14.45 53.08
C LYS A 48 -12.07 15.50 53.71
N ASP A 49 -12.45 15.97 54.89
CA ASP A 49 -11.92 17.12 55.59
C ASP A 49 -10.50 16.96 56.18
N ALA A 50 -9.71 18.03 56.08
CA ALA A 50 -9.00 18.63 57.21
C ALA A 50 -8.70 20.13 56.92
N SER A 51 -8.61 20.95 57.97
CA SER A 51 -8.22 22.38 57.91
C SER A 51 -6.71 22.54 57.62
N ILE A 52 -6.11 23.72 57.34
CA ILE A 52 -6.34 25.10 57.79
C ILE A 52 -5.89 26.10 56.69
N GLY A 53 -6.51 27.28 56.58
CA GLY A 53 -5.88 28.44 55.92
C GLY A 53 -6.88 29.44 55.31
N ILE A 54 -6.89 30.68 55.80
CA ILE A 54 -7.69 31.79 55.26
C ILE A 54 -6.72 32.81 54.63
N GLU A 55 -6.96 33.25 53.39
CA GLU A 55 -7.07 34.68 53.04
C GLU A 55 -7.38 34.96 51.55
N LYS A 56 -7.94 36.15 51.33
CA LYS A 56 -8.36 36.85 50.10
C LYS A 56 -8.19 38.36 50.42
N PRO A 57 -8.31 39.32 49.48
CA PRO A 57 -8.49 39.22 48.03
C PRO A 57 -7.54 40.18 47.25
N ASN A 58 -7.71 40.33 45.92
CA ASN A 58 -8.17 41.60 45.33
C ASN A 58 -8.25 41.59 43.79
N GLU A 59 -9.28 42.30 43.31
CA GLU A 59 -9.68 42.73 41.96
C GLU A 59 -10.21 44.18 42.16
N PRO A 60 -10.85 44.90 41.21
CA PRO A 60 -10.88 44.86 39.74
C PRO A 60 -10.59 46.28 39.13
N VAL A 61 -11.05 46.55 37.88
CA VAL A 61 -11.80 47.77 37.41
C VAL A 61 -11.51 48.16 35.93
N ASP A 62 -12.57 48.17 35.10
CA ASP A 62 -12.93 48.95 33.87
C ASP A 62 -11.92 49.20 32.72
N GLY A 63 -12.28 49.54 31.46
CA GLY A 63 -13.59 49.86 30.83
C GLY A 63 -13.53 49.91 29.27
N PRO A 64 -14.63 50.24 28.54
CA PRO A 64 -14.89 49.69 27.17
C PRO A 64 -15.06 50.68 25.98
N SER A 65 -15.03 50.16 24.73
CA SER A 65 -15.80 50.56 23.49
C SER A 65 -15.11 50.08 22.17
N GLU A 66 -15.73 50.04 20.97
CA GLU A 66 -17.03 49.47 20.51
C GLU A 66 -17.04 49.29 18.95
N GLY A 67 -17.86 48.38 18.38
CA GLY A 67 -18.08 48.14 16.92
C GLY A 67 -17.29 46.96 16.31
N ALA A 68 -17.82 45.85 15.77
CA ALA A 68 -18.98 45.54 14.89
C ALA A 68 -18.71 45.86 13.40
N VAL A 69 -19.06 45.08 12.35
CA VAL A 69 -20.13 44.06 12.06
C VAL A 69 -19.60 43.10 10.93
N ALA A 70 -19.92 41.80 10.74
CA ALA A 70 -20.76 40.80 11.45
C ALA A 70 -19.98 39.47 11.73
N THR A 71 -20.11 38.28 11.08
CA THR A 71 -20.83 37.81 9.86
C THR A 71 -21.21 36.31 9.92
N ILE A 72 -22.52 36.03 9.74
CA ILE A 72 -23.26 34.78 9.38
C ILE A 72 -22.68 33.40 9.77
N SER A 73 -23.33 32.76 10.75
CA SER A 73 -23.50 31.29 10.83
C SER A 73 -24.78 30.86 10.09
N LEU A 74 -24.80 29.66 9.52
CA LEU A 74 -26.00 29.04 8.92
C LEU A 74 -26.16 27.58 9.38
N VAL A 75 -27.36 27.22 9.81
CA VAL A 75 -27.73 25.92 10.42
C VAL A 75 -29.19 25.63 10.04
N VAL A 76 -29.62 24.36 10.14
CA VAL A 76 -31.03 23.86 9.98
C VAL A 76 -31.48 23.74 8.50
N PRO A 77 -32.30 22.73 8.10
CA PRO A 77 -32.92 21.65 8.88
C PRO A 77 -32.47 20.22 8.54
N VAL A 78 -32.57 19.34 9.55
CA VAL A 78 -32.99 17.95 9.34
C VAL A 78 -34.52 17.93 9.47
N ALA A 79 -35.23 17.36 8.48
CA ALA A 79 -36.68 17.28 8.49
C ALA A 79 -37.16 15.95 9.11
N SER A 80 -37.70 16.01 10.32
CA SER A 80 -38.25 14.83 11.01
C SER A 80 -39.65 14.48 10.50
N HIS A 81 -39.86 13.24 10.06
CA HIS A 81 -41.21 12.71 9.80
C HIS A 81 -41.59 11.58 10.76
N SER A 82 -42.43 11.95 11.74
CA SER A 82 -43.53 11.16 12.32
C SER A 82 -43.30 9.66 12.54
N THR A 83 -43.02 9.30 13.79
CA THR A 83 -43.17 7.93 14.33
C THR A 83 -44.60 7.41 14.17
N THR A 84 -44.79 6.21 13.62
CA THR A 84 -45.85 5.29 14.07
C THR A 84 -45.41 3.85 13.81
N GLU A 85 -44.93 3.14 14.84
CA GLU A 85 -44.69 1.70 14.74
C GLU A 85 -45.07 1.00 16.05
N VAL A 86 -45.61 -0.21 15.91
CA VAL A 86 -46.22 -0.99 17.00
C VAL A 86 -45.20 -1.95 17.58
N LYS A 87 -45.23 -2.15 18.90
CA LYS A 87 -44.34 -3.11 19.58
C LYS A 87 -44.66 -4.54 19.17
N GLU A 88 -43.70 -5.22 18.55
CA GLU A 88 -43.50 -6.65 18.73
C GLU A 88 -41.99 -6.99 18.67
N PRO A 89 -41.44 -7.81 19.58
CA PRO A 89 -40.01 -8.14 19.59
C PRO A 89 -39.69 -9.30 18.64
N PRO A 90 -38.52 -9.28 17.95
CA PRO A 90 -38.11 -10.39 17.09
C PRO A 90 -37.86 -11.67 17.90
N ALA A 91 -38.34 -12.80 17.39
CA ALA A 91 -38.24 -14.10 18.05
C ALA A 91 -36.82 -14.68 18.00
N LYS A 92 -36.46 -15.47 19.04
CA LYS A 92 -35.24 -16.30 19.02
C LYS A 92 -35.29 -17.31 17.86
N PRO A 93 -34.17 -17.59 17.18
CA PRO A 93 -34.07 -18.75 16.31
C PRO A 93 -34.15 -20.04 17.15
N THR A 94 -35.11 -20.90 16.84
CA THR A 94 -35.30 -22.20 17.51
C THR A 94 -34.26 -23.20 17.01
N SER A 95 -33.56 -23.88 17.92
CA SER A 95 -32.66 -24.98 17.57
C SER A 95 -33.46 -26.17 17.03
N GLY A 96 -33.42 -26.38 15.71
CA GLY A 96 -34.05 -27.51 15.02
C GLY A 96 -33.09 -28.69 14.90
N SER A 97 -33.47 -29.85 15.43
CA SER A 97 -32.65 -31.08 15.43
C SER A 97 -32.49 -31.69 14.02
N VAL A 98 -31.26 -32.07 13.67
CA VAL A 98 -30.94 -32.84 12.46
C VAL A 98 -31.50 -34.27 12.55
N PRO A 99 -32.15 -34.79 11.49
CA PRO A 99 -32.35 -36.22 11.27
C PRO A 99 -31.31 -36.74 10.26
N ASP A 100 -30.50 -37.73 10.65
CA ASP A 100 -29.58 -38.43 9.75
C ASP A 100 -30.33 -39.20 8.63
N ALA A 101 -29.84 -39.10 7.40
CA ALA A 101 -30.28 -39.92 6.28
C ALA A 101 -29.10 -40.25 5.35
N ASN A 102 -29.05 -41.50 4.87
CA ASN A 102 -27.86 -42.08 4.20
C ASN A 102 -27.57 -41.50 2.79
N PRO A 103 -26.30 -41.53 2.34
CA PRO A 103 -25.87 -40.89 1.09
C PRO A 103 -26.23 -41.73 -0.15
N SER A 104 -27.21 -41.30 -0.95
CA SER A 104 -27.53 -41.95 -2.23
C SER A 104 -28.08 -41.01 -3.33
N THR A 105 -27.78 -39.71 -3.28
CA THR A 105 -28.03 -38.79 -4.39
C THR A 105 -26.93 -37.73 -4.41
N LYS A 106 -26.31 -37.50 -5.58
CA LYS A 106 -25.59 -36.24 -5.81
C LYS A 106 -26.65 -35.13 -5.87
N PRO A 107 -26.54 -34.03 -5.11
CA PRO A 107 -27.29 -32.83 -5.45
C PRO A 107 -26.74 -32.31 -6.78
N ASP A 108 -27.61 -31.97 -7.73
CA ASP A 108 -27.21 -31.20 -8.90
C ASP A 108 -26.81 -29.80 -8.43
N THR A 109 -25.49 -29.56 -8.34
CA THR A 109 -24.92 -28.28 -7.92
C THR A 109 -25.15 -27.23 -9.00
N LYS A 110 -26.39 -26.72 -9.05
CA LYS A 110 -26.92 -25.82 -10.08
C LYS A 110 -25.97 -24.64 -10.30
N THR A 111 -25.27 -24.65 -11.44
CA THR A 111 -24.22 -23.68 -11.79
C THR A 111 -24.75 -22.25 -11.74
N ILE A 112 -24.38 -21.51 -10.69
CA ILE A 112 -24.80 -20.14 -10.49
C ILE A 112 -23.95 -19.24 -11.39
N SER A 113 -24.49 -18.84 -12.53
CA SER A 113 -23.83 -17.93 -13.50
C SER A 113 -24.24 -16.46 -13.31
N LYS A 114 -25.13 -16.19 -12.35
CA LYS A 114 -25.78 -14.88 -12.15
C LYS A 114 -26.04 -14.60 -10.68
N LEU A 115 -25.96 -13.32 -10.31
CA LEU A 115 -26.32 -12.77 -9.00
C LEU A 115 -27.23 -11.56 -9.23
N GLU A 116 -28.44 -11.57 -8.66
CA GLU A 116 -29.36 -10.42 -8.70
C GLU A 116 -29.11 -9.47 -7.51
N ALA A 117 -29.44 -8.19 -7.67
CA ALA A 117 -29.25 -7.19 -6.62
C ALA A 117 -29.99 -7.56 -5.31
N GLY A 118 -29.26 -7.61 -4.20
CA GLY A 118 -29.76 -8.05 -2.88
C GLY A 118 -29.81 -9.57 -2.67
N GLN A 119 -29.30 -10.40 -3.59
CA GLN A 119 -28.99 -11.81 -3.30
C GLN A 119 -27.63 -11.91 -2.58
N ILE A 120 -27.50 -12.92 -1.70
CA ILE A 120 -26.25 -13.23 -0.98
C ILE A 120 -25.82 -14.65 -1.37
N LEU A 121 -24.55 -14.82 -1.72
CA LEU A 121 -23.91 -16.11 -1.97
C LEU A 121 -22.83 -16.35 -0.91
N SER A 122 -22.81 -17.54 -0.30
CA SER A 122 -21.81 -17.93 0.69
C SER A 122 -21.42 -19.41 0.48
N PRO A 123 -20.15 -19.72 0.13
CA PRO A 123 -19.12 -18.76 -0.31
C PRO A 123 -19.54 -18.02 -1.59
N PHE A 124 -18.96 -16.84 -1.83
CA PHE A 124 -19.24 -16.08 -3.04
C PHE A 124 -18.55 -16.73 -4.25
N ARG A 125 -19.34 -17.31 -5.16
CA ARG A 125 -18.87 -18.03 -6.34
C ARG A 125 -19.89 -17.97 -7.48
N LEU A 126 -19.47 -17.49 -8.64
CA LEU A 126 -20.18 -17.58 -9.91
C LEU A 126 -19.35 -18.40 -10.90
N VAL A 127 -20.01 -19.21 -11.73
CA VAL A 127 -19.36 -20.05 -12.76
C VAL A 127 -20.12 -19.89 -14.07
N SER A 128 -19.41 -19.74 -15.20
CA SER A 128 -20.05 -19.60 -16.52
C SER A 128 -20.92 -20.82 -16.87
N PRO A 129 -21.99 -20.66 -17.68
CA PRO A 129 -22.84 -21.78 -18.09
C PRO A 129 -22.09 -22.98 -18.71
N ASN A 130 -20.99 -22.72 -19.41
CA ASN A 130 -20.10 -23.73 -19.99
C ASN A 130 -19.03 -24.30 -19.03
N GLY A 131 -18.99 -23.85 -17.77
CA GLY A 131 -18.06 -24.33 -16.74
C GLY A 131 -16.58 -23.96 -16.93
N ARG A 132 -16.24 -23.11 -17.91
CA ARG A 132 -14.84 -22.70 -18.17
C ARG A 132 -14.35 -21.58 -17.27
N TYR A 133 -15.20 -20.63 -16.92
CA TYR A 133 -14.82 -19.42 -16.20
C TYR A 133 -15.43 -19.39 -14.82
N GLU A 134 -14.66 -18.93 -13.85
CA GLU A 134 -15.06 -18.90 -12.44
C GLU A 134 -14.72 -17.55 -11.82
N PHE A 135 -15.72 -16.86 -11.27
CA PHE A 135 -15.55 -15.65 -10.50
C PHE A 135 -15.83 -15.94 -9.02
N GLN A 136 -14.83 -15.85 -8.17
CA GLN A 136 -14.92 -16.23 -6.77
C GLN A 136 -14.26 -15.21 -5.85
N LEU A 137 -14.65 -15.24 -4.58
CA LEU A 137 -13.92 -14.59 -3.50
C LEU A 137 -12.86 -15.56 -2.95
N LEU A 138 -11.59 -15.14 -3.00
CA LEU A 138 -10.47 -15.89 -2.43
C LEU A 138 -10.37 -15.70 -0.91
N ASP A 139 -9.78 -16.68 -0.22
CA ASP A 139 -9.50 -16.61 1.23
C ASP A 139 -8.60 -15.42 1.61
N SER A 140 -7.80 -14.89 0.67
CA SER A 140 -6.98 -13.68 0.87
C SER A 140 -7.79 -12.38 0.83
N GLY A 141 -9.05 -12.40 0.41
CA GLY A 141 -9.91 -11.23 0.29
C GLY A 141 -10.00 -10.60 -1.10
N SER A 142 -9.37 -11.19 -2.12
CA SER A 142 -9.53 -10.74 -3.52
C SER A 142 -10.71 -11.42 -4.19
N LEU A 143 -11.52 -10.63 -4.91
CA LEU A 143 -12.42 -11.14 -5.95
C LEU A 143 -11.58 -11.47 -7.18
N SER A 144 -11.56 -12.72 -7.62
CA SER A 144 -10.73 -13.20 -8.74
C SER A 144 -11.58 -13.90 -9.81
N LEU A 145 -11.27 -13.64 -11.09
CA LEU A 145 -11.90 -14.25 -12.27
C LEU A 145 -10.88 -15.13 -13.00
N LEU A 146 -11.10 -16.44 -13.02
CA LEU A 146 -10.19 -17.45 -13.55
C LEU A 146 -10.72 -18.11 -14.82
N ASP A 147 -9.84 -18.41 -15.78
CA ASP A 147 -10.07 -19.40 -16.84
C ASP A 147 -9.60 -20.79 -16.37
N MET A 148 -10.55 -21.61 -15.92
CA MET A 148 -10.33 -22.95 -15.33
C MET A 148 -9.75 -23.98 -16.32
N LYS A 149 -9.48 -23.58 -17.56
CA LYS A 149 -8.76 -24.39 -18.56
C LYS A 149 -7.27 -24.05 -18.67
N THR A 150 -6.86 -22.84 -18.27
CA THR A 150 -5.50 -22.34 -18.44
C THR A 150 -4.87 -21.78 -17.17
N ASP A 151 -5.58 -21.84 -16.04
CA ASP A 151 -5.19 -21.29 -14.73
C ASP A 151 -4.77 -19.82 -14.82
N ALA A 152 -5.40 -19.06 -15.72
CA ALA A 152 -5.12 -17.67 -15.99
C ALA A 152 -6.14 -16.77 -15.31
N GLU A 153 -5.67 -15.83 -14.49
CA GLU A 153 -6.49 -14.76 -13.93
C GLU A 153 -6.76 -13.68 -15.00
N LEU A 154 -8.02 -13.29 -15.14
CA LEU A 154 -8.53 -12.33 -16.12
C LEU A 154 -8.99 -11.01 -15.48
N PHE A 155 -9.22 -11.03 -14.16
CA PHE A 155 -9.53 -9.87 -13.33
C PHE A 155 -9.25 -10.23 -11.86
N THR A 156 -8.75 -9.26 -11.09
CA THR A 156 -8.72 -9.29 -9.62
C THR A 156 -9.06 -7.92 -9.05
N SER A 157 -9.60 -7.87 -7.82
CA SER A 157 -9.81 -6.62 -7.08
C SER A 157 -8.56 -6.10 -6.35
N ASP A 158 -7.47 -6.89 -6.28
CA ASP A 158 -6.22 -6.56 -5.56
C ASP A 158 -6.40 -6.17 -4.07
N THR A 159 -7.45 -6.71 -3.43
CA THR A 159 -7.86 -6.42 -2.05
C THR A 159 -7.29 -7.40 -1.02
N GLU A 160 -6.16 -8.02 -1.30
CA GLU A 160 -5.52 -8.99 -0.39
C GLU A 160 -5.25 -8.39 1.01
N TYR A 161 -5.74 -9.06 2.05
CA TYR A 161 -5.60 -8.60 3.43
C TYR A 161 -5.42 -9.77 4.40
N TYR A 162 -4.21 -9.94 4.93
CA TYR A 162 -3.84 -11.06 5.82
C TYR A 162 -4.28 -10.88 7.29
N TRP A 163 -5.35 -10.13 7.52
CA TRP A 163 -5.97 -9.95 8.84
C TRP A 163 -7.23 -10.82 8.94
N PRO A 164 -7.54 -11.47 10.08
CA PRO A 164 -8.78 -12.23 10.23
C PRO A 164 -10.00 -11.31 10.15
N VAL A 165 -10.69 -11.30 9.01
CA VAL A 165 -11.90 -10.51 8.74
C VAL A 165 -12.95 -11.37 8.04
N THR A 166 -14.22 -11.06 8.25
CA THR A 166 -15.32 -11.66 7.48
C THR A 166 -15.56 -10.81 6.23
N TRP A 167 -15.30 -11.38 5.06
CA TRP A 167 -15.56 -10.71 3.77
C TRP A 167 -17.01 -10.89 3.32
N GLN A 168 -17.57 -9.86 2.67
CA GLN A 168 -18.90 -9.82 2.09
C GLN A 168 -18.84 -9.22 0.68
N VAL A 169 -19.61 -9.81 -0.23
CA VAL A 169 -19.76 -9.33 -1.62
C VAL A 169 -21.23 -9.08 -1.87
N GLU A 170 -21.56 -7.89 -2.37
CA GLU A 170 -22.95 -7.46 -2.56
C GLU A 170 -23.11 -6.73 -3.90
N LEU A 171 -24.18 -7.04 -4.64
CA LEU A 171 -24.64 -6.21 -5.76
C LEU A 171 -25.77 -5.31 -5.27
N THR A 172 -25.56 -4.00 -5.29
CA THR A 172 -26.55 -3.02 -4.82
C THR A 172 -27.68 -2.82 -5.82
N GLN A 173 -28.77 -2.18 -5.39
CA GLN A 173 -29.92 -1.88 -6.27
C GLN A 173 -29.60 -0.84 -7.35
N GLU A 174 -28.52 -0.06 -7.18
CA GLU A 174 -27.96 0.88 -8.16
C GLU A 174 -26.99 0.19 -9.14
N GLY A 175 -26.75 -1.12 -9.00
CA GLY A 175 -25.91 -1.91 -9.91
C GLY A 175 -24.41 -1.82 -9.63
N VAL A 176 -24.02 -1.43 -8.42
CA VAL A 176 -22.61 -1.45 -7.99
C VAL A 176 -22.31 -2.78 -7.32
N LEU A 177 -21.29 -3.49 -7.79
CA LEU A 177 -20.73 -4.63 -7.06
C LEU A 177 -19.77 -4.08 -6.01
N MET A 178 -20.05 -4.33 -4.73
CA MET A 178 -19.25 -3.92 -3.59
C MET A 178 -18.56 -5.12 -2.96
N LEU A 179 -17.31 -4.93 -2.53
CA LEU A 179 -16.58 -5.84 -1.68
C LEU A 179 -16.28 -5.13 -0.36
N SER A 180 -16.79 -5.68 0.74
CA SER A 180 -16.59 -5.18 2.09
C SER A 180 -16.05 -6.26 3.02
N TRP A 181 -15.51 -5.84 4.15
CA TRP A 181 -15.14 -6.72 5.25
C TRP A 181 -15.60 -6.16 6.58
N ALA A 182 -15.80 -7.05 7.55
CA ALA A 182 -16.11 -6.73 8.94
C ALA A 182 -15.20 -7.51 9.91
N ASN A 183 -14.92 -6.92 11.08
CA ASN A 183 -14.27 -7.58 12.21
C ASN A 183 -14.91 -7.07 13.51
N GLU A 184 -15.63 -7.93 14.23
CA GLU A 184 -16.32 -7.55 15.47
C GLU A 184 -15.38 -7.35 16.67
N THR A 185 -14.13 -7.78 16.57
CA THR A 185 -13.16 -7.89 17.68
C THR A 185 -12.06 -6.84 17.66
N ALA A 186 -11.83 -6.16 16.54
CA ALA A 186 -10.79 -5.15 16.37
C ALA A 186 -11.27 -3.94 15.56
N ALA A 187 -10.79 -2.75 15.90
CA ALA A 187 -11.05 -1.53 15.14
C ALA A 187 -9.99 -1.34 14.03
N PRO A 188 -10.36 -0.87 12.82
CA PRO A 188 -11.72 -0.51 12.41
C PRO A 188 -12.60 -1.75 12.20
N TYR A 189 -13.86 -1.66 12.64
CA TYR A 189 -14.79 -2.79 12.68
C TYR A 189 -15.29 -3.26 11.29
N GLY A 190 -14.95 -2.53 10.24
CA GLY A 190 -15.24 -2.89 8.85
C GLY A 190 -14.86 -1.77 7.89
N ALA A 191 -14.77 -2.12 6.60
CA ALA A 191 -14.56 -1.18 5.51
C ALA A 191 -15.01 -1.78 4.16
N THR A 192 -15.18 -0.93 3.14
CA THR A 192 -15.43 -1.34 1.75
C THR A 192 -14.21 -0.97 0.90
N PRO A 193 -13.18 -1.84 0.80
CA PRO A 193 -11.95 -1.51 0.08
C PRO A 193 -12.10 -1.43 -1.45
N TRP A 194 -13.14 -2.03 -2.04
CA TRP A 194 -13.35 -2.03 -3.48
C TRP A 194 -14.84 -1.97 -3.85
N ILE A 195 -15.15 -1.16 -4.88
CA ILE A 195 -16.49 -1.06 -5.48
C ILE A 195 -16.34 -0.93 -7.01
N SER A 196 -17.23 -1.55 -7.79
CA SER A 196 -17.06 -1.69 -9.23
C SER A 196 -17.09 -0.38 -10.01
N ASN A 197 -17.80 0.63 -9.51
CA ASN A 197 -17.89 1.96 -10.13
C ASN A 197 -16.64 2.83 -9.92
N LEU A 198 -15.53 2.26 -9.42
CA LEU A 198 -14.18 2.84 -9.55
C LEU A 198 -13.55 2.55 -10.92
N LEU A 199 -14.11 1.62 -11.70
CA LEU A 199 -13.63 1.26 -13.03
C LEU A 199 -14.21 2.21 -14.11
N PRO A 200 -13.46 2.56 -15.18
CA PRO A 200 -13.84 3.63 -16.09
C PRO A 200 -15.17 3.44 -16.84
N ASP A 201 -15.53 2.19 -17.14
CA ASP A 201 -16.73 1.81 -17.89
C ASP A 201 -17.88 1.34 -16.98
N CYS A 202 -17.82 1.63 -15.68
CA CYS A 202 -18.75 1.14 -14.67
C CYS A 202 -19.51 2.27 -13.98
N GLY A 203 -20.75 2.49 -14.40
CA GLY A 203 -21.67 3.49 -13.82
C GLY A 203 -22.78 2.86 -12.99
N SER A 204 -23.26 3.59 -11.99
CA SER A 204 -24.53 3.28 -11.32
C SER A 204 -25.72 3.51 -12.26
N VAL A 205 -26.85 2.91 -11.90
CA VAL A 205 -28.15 3.07 -12.57
C VAL A 205 -29.03 3.99 -11.72
N GLU A 206 -29.81 4.86 -12.36
CA GLU A 206 -30.93 5.52 -11.68
C GLU A 206 -31.93 4.46 -11.22
N THR A 207 -32.42 4.57 -10.00
CA THR A 207 -33.32 3.57 -9.40
C THR A 207 -34.65 3.49 -10.17
N GLY A 208 -34.84 2.41 -10.92
CA GLY A 208 -36.05 2.09 -11.67
C GLY A 208 -36.40 0.61 -11.59
N ASP A 209 -37.42 0.17 -12.34
CA ASP A 209 -38.01 -1.17 -12.20
C ASP A 209 -37.09 -2.33 -12.64
N GLU A 210 -36.08 -2.07 -13.46
CA GLU A 210 -35.16 -3.09 -13.98
C GLU A 210 -34.01 -3.39 -12.99
N LYS A 211 -34.21 -4.38 -12.12
CA LYS A 211 -33.18 -4.83 -11.16
C LYS A 211 -31.81 -5.13 -11.83
N PRO A 212 -30.70 -4.67 -11.25
CA PRO A 212 -29.36 -5.05 -11.69
C PRO A 212 -29.09 -6.55 -11.49
N VAL A 213 -28.33 -7.13 -12.43
CA VAL A 213 -27.84 -8.50 -12.38
C VAL A 213 -26.37 -8.52 -12.82
N LEU A 214 -25.51 -9.10 -11.97
CA LEU A 214 -24.14 -9.49 -12.29
C LEU A 214 -24.20 -10.86 -12.97
N GLU A 215 -23.59 -11.01 -14.15
CA GLU A 215 -23.58 -12.27 -14.90
C GLU A 215 -22.17 -12.60 -15.41
N LEU A 216 -21.81 -13.89 -15.33
CA LEU A 216 -20.60 -14.44 -15.93
C LEU A 216 -20.97 -15.23 -17.19
N LEU A 217 -20.53 -14.74 -18.35
CA LEU A 217 -20.87 -15.30 -19.66
C LEU A 217 -19.87 -16.36 -20.13
N ASP A 218 -20.32 -17.23 -21.03
CA ASP A 218 -19.50 -18.28 -21.68
C ASP A 218 -18.27 -17.78 -22.46
N SER A 219 -18.16 -16.47 -22.65
CA SER A 219 -17.03 -15.78 -23.27
C SER A 219 -15.95 -15.32 -22.28
N GLY A 220 -16.13 -15.58 -20.98
CA GLY A 220 -15.28 -15.04 -19.91
C GLY A 220 -15.70 -13.64 -19.45
N LYS A 221 -16.56 -12.95 -20.21
CA LYS A 221 -17.06 -11.63 -19.83
C LYS A 221 -17.93 -11.71 -18.57
N LEU A 222 -17.44 -11.09 -17.50
CA LEU A 222 -18.17 -10.75 -16.30
C LEU A 222 -18.73 -9.32 -16.46
N HIS A 223 -20.05 -9.15 -16.38
CA HIS A 223 -20.71 -7.84 -16.55
C HIS A 223 -21.85 -7.62 -15.58
N VAL A 224 -22.14 -6.36 -15.24
CA VAL A 224 -23.41 -5.96 -14.63
C VAL A 224 -24.31 -5.39 -15.71
N ARG A 225 -25.58 -5.78 -15.70
CA ARG A 225 -26.62 -5.18 -16.54
C ARG A 225 -27.86 -4.82 -15.71
N ALA A 226 -28.52 -3.72 -16.08
CA ALA A 226 -29.92 -3.47 -15.72
C ALA A 226 -30.74 -3.65 -16.99
N GLY A 227 -31.67 -4.62 -16.96
CA GLY A 227 -32.47 -4.99 -18.13
C GLY A 227 -31.63 -5.30 -19.37
N SER A 228 -31.73 -4.42 -20.37
CA SER A 228 -31.01 -4.50 -21.65
C SER A 228 -29.68 -3.71 -21.70
N LYS A 229 -29.40 -2.87 -20.71
CA LYS A 229 -28.19 -2.02 -20.65
C LYS A 229 -27.11 -2.69 -19.81
N THR A 230 -25.95 -2.99 -20.40
CA THR A 230 -24.72 -3.24 -19.63
C THR A 230 -24.29 -1.94 -18.95
N THR A 231 -24.07 -1.98 -17.64
CA THR A 231 -23.78 -0.81 -16.78
C THR A 231 -22.35 -0.84 -16.24
N CYS A 232 -21.73 -2.02 -16.22
CA CYS A 232 -20.33 -2.23 -15.87
C CYS A 232 -19.78 -3.48 -16.56
N LEU A 233 -18.55 -3.44 -17.06
CA LEU A 233 -17.80 -4.60 -17.54
C LEU A 233 -16.61 -4.84 -16.61
N LEU A 234 -16.60 -5.96 -15.90
CA LEU A 234 -15.59 -6.31 -14.91
C LEU A 234 -14.43 -7.14 -15.52
N HIS A 235 -14.67 -7.82 -16.63
CA HIS A 235 -13.62 -8.58 -17.32
C HIS A 235 -12.74 -7.68 -18.20
N ARG A 236 -11.43 -7.67 -17.90
CA ARG A 236 -10.40 -7.03 -18.72
C ARG A 236 -9.84 -7.97 -19.78
N ALA A 237 -9.28 -7.45 -20.87
CA ALA A 237 -8.39 -8.25 -21.71
C ALA A 237 -7.15 -8.69 -20.87
N ALA A 238 -6.65 -9.91 -21.09
CA ALA A 238 -5.58 -10.50 -20.27
C ALA A 238 -4.19 -9.86 -20.50
N ASP A 239 -4.06 -9.01 -21.51
CA ASP A 239 -2.93 -8.12 -21.80
C ASP A 239 -3.17 -6.65 -21.35
N ASP A 240 -4.35 -6.39 -20.79
CA ASP A 240 -4.80 -5.15 -20.15
C ASP A 240 -3.92 -4.68 -18.96
N MET A 241 -2.99 -3.76 -19.19
CA MET A 241 -2.03 -3.33 -18.17
C MET A 241 -2.56 -2.40 -17.08
N GLY A 242 -3.52 -1.49 -17.31
CA GLY A 242 -4.02 -0.64 -16.20
C GLY A 242 -4.48 0.79 -16.48
N ARG A 243 -5.08 1.42 -15.46
CA ARG A 243 -4.77 2.81 -15.09
C ARG A 243 -3.55 2.80 -14.17
N LEU A 244 -2.56 3.63 -14.50
CA LEU A 244 -1.34 3.81 -13.73
C LEU A 244 -1.39 5.10 -12.92
N ALA A 245 -1.14 5.03 -11.61
CA ALA A 245 -0.77 6.20 -10.82
C ALA A 245 0.76 6.43 -10.86
N ILE A 246 1.19 7.61 -11.30
CA ILE A 246 2.59 8.07 -11.19
C ILE A 246 2.67 9.04 -10.01
N VAL A 247 3.40 8.66 -8.97
CA VAL A 247 3.50 9.41 -7.71
C VAL A 247 4.92 9.96 -7.55
N TYR A 248 5.08 11.26 -7.80
CA TYR A 248 6.33 11.98 -7.55
C TYR A 248 6.34 12.54 -6.13
N THR A 249 7.26 12.03 -5.30
CA THR A 249 7.39 12.49 -3.90
C THR A 249 8.81 12.39 -3.34
N GLY A 250 9.09 13.22 -2.34
CA GLY A 250 10.41 13.53 -1.78
C GLY A 250 10.74 15.02 -1.91
N PHE A 251 12.03 15.35 -1.77
CA PHE A 251 12.53 16.72 -1.91
C PHE A 251 12.71 17.12 -3.38
N LEU A 252 12.14 18.27 -3.78
CA LEU A 252 12.44 18.93 -5.04
C LEU A 252 13.78 19.66 -4.89
N ARG A 253 14.77 19.34 -5.76
CA ARG A 253 16.14 19.89 -5.68
C ARG A 253 16.66 20.53 -6.95
N THR A 254 16.14 20.12 -8.11
CA THR A 254 16.68 20.51 -9.43
C THR A 254 15.55 20.97 -10.36
N TYR A 255 14.88 22.05 -9.96
CA TYR A 255 13.65 22.63 -10.51
C TYR A 255 13.08 21.92 -11.76
N LEU A 256 12.39 20.80 -11.54
CA LEU A 256 11.58 20.08 -12.52
C LEU A 256 12.29 19.65 -13.83
N LYS A 257 13.62 19.71 -13.92
CA LYS A 257 14.40 19.58 -15.18
C LYS A 257 14.11 18.30 -15.97
N THR A 258 13.62 17.25 -15.31
CA THR A 258 13.32 15.93 -15.89
C THR A 258 11.86 15.75 -16.34
N CYS A 259 10.90 16.60 -15.95
CA CYS A 259 9.47 16.25 -16.09
C CYS A 259 8.98 16.06 -17.54
N LYS A 260 9.60 16.74 -18.52
CA LYS A 260 9.31 16.55 -19.95
C LYS A 260 9.78 15.18 -20.46
N GLU A 261 10.95 14.74 -20.01
CA GLU A 261 11.49 13.42 -20.31
C GLU A 261 10.65 12.33 -19.65
N GLN A 262 10.30 12.51 -18.36
CA GLN A 262 9.47 11.58 -17.61
C GLN A 262 8.06 11.40 -18.22
N ASN A 263 7.44 12.48 -18.73
CA ASN A 263 6.20 12.36 -19.53
C ASN A 263 6.43 11.46 -20.77
N ASN A 264 7.50 11.70 -21.53
CA ASN A 264 7.81 10.93 -22.73
C ASN A 264 8.25 9.48 -22.47
N LYS A 265 8.83 9.18 -21.30
CA LYS A 265 9.42 7.86 -20.94
C LYS A 265 8.54 6.98 -20.05
N LEU A 266 7.50 7.54 -19.42
CA LEU A 266 6.62 6.81 -18.50
C LEU A 266 5.14 6.95 -18.91
N VAL A 267 4.64 8.20 -18.99
CA VAL A 267 3.22 8.51 -19.26
C VAL A 267 2.84 8.07 -20.68
N LYS A 268 3.53 8.57 -21.70
CA LYS A 268 3.21 8.31 -23.12
C LYS A 268 3.56 6.89 -23.59
N THR A 269 4.29 6.14 -22.79
CA THR A 269 4.69 4.75 -23.06
C THR A 269 3.76 3.73 -22.40
N TRP A 270 2.82 4.18 -21.56
CA TRP A 270 1.83 3.30 -20.96
C TRP A 270 0.80 2.87 -22.02
N THR A 271 0.48 1.57 -22.04
CA THR A 271 -0.42 0.96 -23.03
C THR A 271 -1.74 0.48 -22.42
N GLY A 272 -1.93 0.69 -21.11
CA GLY A 272 -3.15 0.27 -20.42
C GLY A 272 -4.34 1.19 -20.71
N SER A 273 -5.52 0.59 -20.87
CA SER A 273 -6.80 1.21 -21.24
C SER A 273 -7.23 2.33 -20.30
N GLY A 274 -6.89 2.21 -19.01
CA GLY A 274 -7.24 3.18 -17.99
C GLY A 274 -6.44 4.49 -18.07
N GLY A 275 -5.33 4.53 -18.81
CA GLY A 275 -4.48 5.72 -18.94
C GLY A 275 -3.50 5.91 -17.78
N VAL A 276 -3.04 7.15 -17.58
CA VAL A 276 -2.03 7.50 -16.55
C VAL A 276 -2.41 8.79 -15.84
N ASP A 277 -2.46 8.72 -14.51
CA ASP A 277 -2.75 9.83 -13.62
C ASP A 277 -1.49 10.19 -12.82
N VAL A 278 -1.05 11.45 -12.89
CA VAL A 278 0.18 11.96 -12.28
C VAL A 278 -0.17 12.77 -11.03
N HIS A 279 0.40 12.34 -9.91
CA HIS A 279 0.28 12.96 -8.59
C HIS A 279 1.64 13.48 -8.15
N VAL A 280 1.67 14.70 -7.61
CA VAL A 280 2.87 15.33 -7.07
C VAL A 280 2.60 15.77 -5.63
N PHE A 281 3.46 15.31 -4.72
CA PHE A 281 3.54 15.79 -3.35
C PHE A 281 5.01 16.00 -3.00
N THR A 282 5.48 17.24 -2.86
CA THR A 282 6.92 17.50 -2.67
C THR A 282 7.22 18.61 -1.68
N TYR A 283 8.33 18.45 -0.97
CA TYR A 283 8.92 19.50 -0.15
C TYR A 283 9.99 20.22 -0.95
N PHE A 284 10.03 21.56 -0.89
CA PHE A 284 11.08 22.35 -1.53
C PHE A 284 11.99 23.02 -0.51
N GLU A 285 13.28 22.98 -0.83
CA GLU A 285 14.44 23.39 -0.03
C GLU A 285 15.55 23.67 -1.06
N ASP A 286 16.19 24.85 -1.00
CA ASP A 286 17.35 25.25 -1.83
C ASP A 286 17.32 24.79 -3.31
N VAL A 287 16.17 24.96 -3.97
CA VAL A 287 15.95 24.45 -5.32
C VAL A 287 16.77 25.26 -6.32
N ASN A 288 17.80 24.65 -6.90
CA ASN A 288 18.58 25.28 -7.96
C ASN A 288 17.71 25.49 -9.21
N HIS A 289 17.56 26.75 -9.60
CA HIS A 289 16.66 27.19 -10.67
C HIS A 289 17.37 28.15 -11.64
N ASP A 290 17.70 27.64 -12.83
CA ASP A 290 18.59 28.31 -13.80
C ASP A 290 18.08 29.66 -14.35
N SER A 291 16.76 29.92 -14.32
CA SER A 291 16.16 31.18 -14.77
C SER A 291 15.81 32.17 -13.65
N GLY A 292 15.91 31.76 -12.38
CA GLY A 292 15.71 32.65 -11.23
C GLY A 292 14.26 33.10 -10.98
N ASP A 293 13.25 32.55 -11.68
CA ASP A 293 11.85 32.82 -11.33
C ASP A 293 11.51 32.27 -9.93
N PRO A 294 10.45 32.80 -9.26
CA PRO A 294 10.03 32.34 -7.95
C PRO A 294 9.82 30.82 -7.84
N VAL A 295 10.48 30.22 -6.85
CA VAL A 295 10.24 28.83 -6.47
C VAL A 295 9.06 28.78 -5.50
N ASP A 296 7.85 28.75 -6.06
CA ASP A 296 6.59 28.67 -5.31
C ASP A 296 5.65 27.61 -5.90
N LYS A 297 4.58 27.31 -5.15
CA LYS A 297 3.59 26.27 -5.52
C LYS A 297 2.94 26.54 -6.87
N ASP A 298 2.62 27.79 -7.20
CA ASP A 298 1.88 28.13 -8.42
C ASP A 298 2.77 28.04 -9.66
N SER A 299 4.01 28.53 -9.55
CA SER A 299 5.05 28.45 -10.59
C SER A 299 5.44 27.00 -10.87
N ILE A 300 5.61 26.19 -9.81
CA ILE A 300 5.86 24.74 -9.90
C ILE A 300 4.65 24.02 -10.53
N THR A 301 3.42 24.32 -10.09
CA THR A 301 2.19 23.71 -10.64
C THR A 301 2.00 24.05 -12.12
N LYS A 302 2.25 25.31 -12.51
CA LYS A 302 2.20 25.78 -13.91
C LYS A 302 3.22 25.05 -14.79
N HIS A 303 4.45 24.90 -14.31
CA HIS A 303 5.49 24.16 -15.04
C HIS A 303 5.13 22.66 -15.15
N LEU A 304 4.72 22.02 -14.04
CA LEU A 304 4.23 20.63 -14.04
C LEU A 304 3.09 20.42 -15.03
N LYS A 305 2.12 21.34 -15.11
CA LYS A 305 1.01 21.26 -16.08
C LYS A 305 1.50 21.41 -17.52
N SER A 306 2.53 22.23 -17.78
CA SER A 306 3.19 22.29 -19.09
C SER A 306 4.00 21.02 -19.43
N CYS A 307 4.43 20.26 -18.42
CA CYS A 307 5.14 18.99 -18.57
C CYS A 307 4.21 17.82 -18.85
N PHE A 308 3.15 17.66 -18.06
CA PHE A 308 2.30 16.45 -18.04
C PHE A 308 0.91 16.63 -18.67
N GLY A 309 0.45 17.86 -18.90
CA GLY A 309 -0.89 18.13 -19.45
C GLY A 309 -2.01 17.59 -18.56
N ASP A 310 -3.03 17.01 -19.18
CA ASP A 310 -4.24 16.53 -18.50
C ASP A 310 -4.03 15.22 -17.71
N ALA A 311 -2.84 14.60 -17.82
CA ALA A 311 -2.42 13.54 -16.92
C ALA A 311 -2.15 14.07 -15.50
N LEU A 312 -1.86 15.36 -15.31
CA LEU A 312 -1.60 15.94 -14.00
C LEU A 312 -2.88 16.12 -13.19
N LYS A 313 -3.06 15.33 -12.14
CA LYS A 313 -4.30 15.29 -11.34
C LYS A 313 -4.22 16.08 -10.05
N THR A 314 -3.15 15.89 -9.27
CA THR A 314 -2.97 16.56 -7.97
C THR A 314 -1.55 17.09 -7.82
N VAL A 315 -1.43 18.33 -7.32
CA VAL A 315 -0.14 18.94 -6.98
C VAL A 315 -0.21 19.54 -5.58
N GLU A 316 0.71 19.11 -4.73
CA GLU A 316 0.97 19.71 -3.42
C GLU A 316 2.46 19.98 -3.27
N VAL A 317 2.78 21.18 -2.81
CA VAL A 317 4.14 21.73 -2.74
C VAL A 317 4.22 22.55 -1.46
N ARG A 318 5.16 22.24 -0.56
CA ARG A 318 5.33 22.89 0.75
C ARG A 318 6.80 23.22 1.01
N LYS A 319 7.12 24.32 1.71
CA LYS A 319 8.51 24.58 2.12
C LYS A 319 8.90 23.57 3.18
N LEU A 320 10.15 23.10 3.19
CA LEU A 320 10.58 22.15 4.21
C LEU A 320 10.46 22.75 5.62
N ASP A 321 10.87 24.00 5.85
CA ASP A 321 10.83 24.63 7.17
C ASP A 321 9.42 24.76 7.77
N GLU A 322 8.39 24.78 6.92
CA GLU A 322 6.97 24.84 7.33
C GLU A 322 6.42 23.47 7.77
N VAL A 323 7.11 22.37 7.44
CA VAL A 323 6.63 20.98 7.65
C VAL A 323 7.70 19.99 8.12
N LYS A 324 8.91 20.45 8.47
CA LYS A 324 10.04 19.64 8.96
C LYS A 324 9.57 18.81 10.15
N GLU A 325 9.75 17.50 10.05
CA GLU A 325 9.40 16.58 11.11
C GLU A 325 10.58 16.40 12.07
N SER A 326 10.31 16.59 13.36
CA SER A 326 11.18 16.17 14.45
C SER A 326 10.45 15.14 15.31
N PRO A 327 11.10 14.05 15.74
CA PRO A 327 10.48 13.06 16.60
C PRO A 327 10.27 13.65 18.00
N VAL A 328 9.11 13.40 18.61
CA VAL A 328 8.88 13.74 20.01
C VAL A 328 9.65 12.74 20.88
N ASN A 329 10.64 13.20 21.62
CA ASN A 329 11.52 12.38 22.48
C ASN A 329 12.17 11.20 21.72
N PRO A 330 13.08 11.45 20.75
CA PRO A 330 13.76 10.38 20.02
C PRO A 330 14.51 9.45 20.98
N PRO A 331 14.46 8.11 20.77
CA PRO A 331 15.30 7.17 21.51
C PRO A 331 16.79 7.55 21.39
N GLU A 332 17.50 7.60 22.53
CA GLU A 332 18.88 8.10 22.62
C GLU A 332 19.82 7.41 21.63
N VAL A 333 19.61 6.12 21.41
CA VAL A 333 20.35 5.30 20.44
C VAL A 333 20.26 5.87 19.01
N LEU A 334 19.12 6.42 18.60
CA LEU A 334 18.95 7.02 17.28
C LEU A 334 19.63 8.38 17.19
N VAL A 335 19.49 9.23 18.21
CA VAL A 335 20.19 10.53 18.26
C VAL A 335 21.71 10.32 18.15
N LYS A 336 22.23 9.33 18.89
CA LYS A 336 23.65 8.97 18.92
C LYS A 336 24.17 8.36 17.61
N GLU A 337 23.43 7.42 16.99
CA GLU A 337 23.85 6.72 15.78
C GLU A 337 23.61 7.52 14.48
N CYS A 338 22.65 8.45 14.50
CA CYS A 338 22.21 9.16 13.30
C CYS A 338 22.61 10.64 13.26
N GLY A 339 22.65 11.31 14.42
CA GLY A 339 22.59 12.77 14.51
C GLY A 339 21.17 13.29 14.27
N GLU A 340 20.78 14.31 15.02
CA GLU A 340 19.40 14.84 15.04
C GLU A 340 18.95 15.34 13.66
N ASP A 341 19.73 16.19 12.97
CA ASP A 341 19.33 16.70 11.65
C ASP A 341 19.18 15.62 10.58
N LYS A 342 20.01 14.56 10.61
CA LYS A 342 19.88 13.44 9.66
C LYS A 342 18.60 12.66 9.92
N LEU A 343 18.24 12.47 11.19
CA LEU A 343 17.00 11.81 11.59
C LEU A 343 15.77 12.64 11.19
N ASN A 344 15.78 13.95 11.45
CA ASN A 344 14.69 14.88 11.12
C ASN A 344 14.49 15.02 9.60
N HIS A 345 15.58 15.08 8.82
CA HIS A 345 15.53 15.07 7.36
C HIS A 345 14.94 13.75 6.83
N GLN A 346 15.34 12.59 7.37
CA GLN A 346 14.80 11.28 6.95
C GLN A 346 13.33 11.11 7.33
N LEU A 347 12.91 11.53 8.53
CA LEU A 347 11.51 11.58 8.94
C LEU A 347 10.67 12.44 7.99
N SER A 348 11.15 13.63 7.65
CA SER A 348 10.49 14.52 6.69
C SER A 348 10.36 13.85 5.32
N GLN A 349 11.40 13.15 4.84
CA GLN A 349 11.37 12.42 3.57
C GLN A 349 10.31 11.32 3.56
N TRP A 350 10.21 10.51 4.62
CA TRP A 350 9.18 9.48 4.74
C TRP A 350 7.78 10.07 4.93
N LYS A 351 7.64 11.17 5.66
CA LYS A 351 6.38 11.92 5.81
C LYS A 351 5.86 12.39 4.45
N ALA A 352 6.73 12.84 3.55
CA ALA A 352 6.34 13.21 2.20
C ALA A 352 5.82 12.01 1.37
N LEU A 353 6.37 10.81 1.55
CA LEU A 353 5.85 9.58 0.92
C LEU A 353 4.48 9.19 1.49
N TYR A 354 4.30 9.29 2.81
CA TYR A 354 3.04 9.01 3.47
C TYR A 354 1.93 9.99 3.06
N LEU A 355 2.20 11.29 3.09
CA LEU A 355 1.23 12.31 2.66
C LEU A 355 0.92 12.22 1.16
N ALA A 356 1.86 11.76 0.33
CA ALA A 356 1.57 11.41 -1.07
C ALA A 356 0.57 10.25 -1.18
N SER A 357 0.68 9.20 -0.35
CA SER A 357 -0.29 8.11 -0.35
C SER A 357 -1.70 8.58 0.05
N GLN A 358 -1.80 9.48 1.03
CA GLN A 358 -3.07 10.09 1.43
C GLN A 358 -3.65 10.98 0.32
N GLN A 359 -2.82 11.73 -0.40
CA GLN A 359 -3.25 12.55 -1.56
C GLN A 359 -3.82 11.67 -2.69
N VAL A 360 -3.18 10.53 -2.98
CA VAL A 360 -3.64 9.56 -3.99
C VAL A 360 -4.95 8.90 -3.55
N GLN A 361 -5.03 8.39 -2.32
CA GLN A 361 -6.26 7.78 -1.78
C GLN A 361 -7.43 8.78 -1.72
N GLY A 362 -7.17 10.03 -1.33
CA GLY A 362 -8.18 11.10 -1.35
C GLY A 362 -8.70 11.40 -2.75
N TYR A 363 -7.85 11.34 -3.78
CA TYR A 363 -8.26 11.48 -5.18
C TYR A 363 -9.08 10.26 -5.65
N MET A 364 -8.63 9.03 -5.35
CA MET A 364 -9.35 7.79 -5.67
C MET A 364 -10.79 7.82 -5.14
N ILE A 365 -10.97 8.23 -3.87
CA ILE A 365 -12.27 8.37 -3.23
C ILE A 365 -13.10 9.51 -3.84
N LYS A 366 -12.47 10.66 -4.14
CA LYS A 366 -13.17 11.86 -4.62
C LYS A 366 -13.67 11.74 -6.07
N GLU A 367 -12.86 11.17 -6.97
CA GLU A 367 -13.18 11.09 -8.39
C GLU A 367 -13.74 9.72 -8.81
N GLY A 368 -13.83 8.74 -7.89
CA GLY A 368 -14.27 7.38 -8.20
C GLY A 368 -13.27 6.64 -9.10
N VAL A 369 -12.01 6.55 -8.68
CA VAL A 369 -10.92 6.00 -9.49
C VAL A 369 -10.17 4.88 -8.77
N SER A 370 -10.04 3.72 -9.42
CA SER A 370 -9.07 2.69 -9.05
C SER A 370 -7.79 2.81 -9.87
N TYR A 371 -6.72 2.19 -9.35
CA TYR A 371 -5.44 2.04 -10.03
C TYR A 371 -5.02 0.57 -9.99
N ASP A 372 -4.54 0.04 -11.10
CA ASP A 372 -4.02 -1.32 -11.19
C ASP A 372 -2.52 -1.36 -10.83
N TYR A 373 -1.83 -0.23 -11.05
CA TYR A 373 -0.40 -0.07 -10.76
C TYR A 373 -0.10 1.31 -10.19
N ILE A 374 0.90 1.37 -9.32
CA ILE A 374 1.48 2.61 -8.79
C ILE A 374 2.99 2.60 -9.10
N TYR A 375 3.47 3.63 -9.79
CA TYR A 375 4.88 3.96 -9.95
C TYR A 375 5.25 5.11 -9.01
N LYS A 376 6.21 4.89 -8.11
CA LYS A 376 6.83 5.94 -7.30
C LYS A 376 8.09 6.44 -7.98
N GLY A 377 8.26 7.75 -8.10
CA GLY A 377 9.48 8.39 -8.61
C GLY A 377 9.88 9.67 -7.84
N ARG A 378 10.86 10.40 -8.38
CA ARG A 378 11.25 11.77 -7.96
C ARG A 378 11.37 12.68 -9.18
N LEU A 379 11.25 13.99 -8.99
CA LEU A 379 11.35 15.00 -10.07
C LEU A 379 12.79 15.44 -10.40
N ASP A 380 13.78 14.86 -9.71
CA ASP A 380 15.22 14.97 -9.98
C ASP A 380 15.79 13.70 -10.66
N LEU A 381 14.93 12.82 -11.20
CA LEU A 381 15.28 11.48 -11.72
C LEU A 381 15.31 11.45 -13.26
N LEU A 382 16.52 11.37 -13.84
CA LEU A 382 16.81 11.46 -15.28
C LEU A 382 16.85 10.09 -15.96
N TYR A 383 16.30 9.97 -17.17
CA TYR A 383 16.15 8.73 -17.98
C TYR A 383 17.11 8.67 -19.18
N TRP A 384 18.41 8.80 -18.89
CA TRP A 384 19.53 9.01 -19.84
C TRP A 384 19.76 7.95 -20.93
N GLY A 385 18.90 6.94 -21.09
CA GLY A 385 18.99 5.95 -22.16
C GLY A 385 17.75 5.07 -22.30
N ASP A 386 17.92 3.90 -22.90
CA ASP A 386 16.89 2.88 -23.07
C ASP A 386 16.59 2.19 -21.72
N SER A 387 15.64 2.76 -20.98
CA SER A 387 14.91 2.08 -19.91
C SER A 387 13.66 1.42 -20.51
N PRO A 388 13.24 0.25 -20.01
CA PRO A 388 12.01 -0.41 -20.46
C PRO A 388 10.77 0.42 -20.07
N ALA A 389 9.71 0.35 -20.90
CA ALA A 389 8.41 0.93 -20.57
C ALA A 389 7.78 0.19 -19.37
N LEU A 390 7.07 0.89 -18.49
CA LEU A 390 6.44 0.28 -17.30
C LEU A 390 5.46 -0.85 -17.67
N SER A 391 4.75 -0.72 -18.79
CA SER A 391 3.85 -1.75 -19.35
C SER A 391 4.56 -3.01 -19.87
N SER A 392 5.89 -3.02 -19.98
CA SER A 392 6.69 -4.18 -20.37
C SER A 392 7.32 -4.92 -19.17
N LEU A 393 6.95 -4.54 -17.95
CA LEU A 393 7.48 -5.09 -16.71
C LEU A 393 6.54 -6.17 -16.15
N LYS A 394 7.12 -7.26 -15.62
CA LYS A 394 6.40 -8.26 -14.84
C LYS A 394 6.62 -7.98 -13.35
N VAL A 395 5.64 -7.33 -12.73
CA VAL A 395 5.61 -7.09 -11.28
C VAL A 395 5.31 -8.41 -10.55
N PRO A 396 5.93 -8.71 -9.39
CA PRO A 396 5.52 -9.85 -8.57
C PRO A 396 4.10 -9.64 -8.04
N GLU A 397 3.30 -10.70 -8.04
CA GLU A 397 1.87 -10.69 -7.69
C GLU A 397 1.58 -9.96 -6.36
N ASN A 398 2.19 -10.42 -5.26
CA ASN A 398 2.33 -9.63 -4.03
C ASN A 398 3.77 -9.10 -3.90
N GLY A 399 4.08 -8.01 -4.60
CA GLY A 399 5.41 -7.39 -4.53
C GLY A 399 5.60 -6.09 -5.30
N ILE A 400 6.83 -5.58 -5.19
CA ILE A 400 7.31 -4.43 -5.97
C ILE A 400 8.51 -4.82 -6.84
N LEU A 401 8.60 -4.16 -7.99
CA LEU A 401 9.86 -3.94 -8.67
C LEU A 401 10.55 -2.70 -8.09
N ALA A 402 11.87 -2.76 -7.98
CA ALA A 402 12.72 -1.62 -7.67
C ALA A 402 13.57 -1.26 -8.91
N PRO A 403 13.12 -0.29 -9.74
CA PRO A 403 13.90 0.17 -10.89
C PRO A 403 15.26 0.76 -10.49
N ARG A 404 16.37 0.18 -10.97
CA ARG A 404 17.72 0.61 -10.57
C ARG A 404 18.02 2.04 -11.02
N VAL A 405 18.29 2.93 -10.07
CA VAL A 405 18.97 4.21 -10.34
C VAL A 405 20.46 3.90 -10.58
N THR A 406 20.85 3.78 -11.84
CA THR A 406 22.20 3.33 -12.24
C THR A 406 23.29 4.36 -11.95
N LEU A 407 22.93 5.64 -11.97
CA LEU A 407 23.80 6.78 -11.69
C LEU A 407 23.36 7.49 -10.40
N ASP A 408 23.40 6.74 -9.30
CA ASP A 408 23.40 7.23 -7.92
C ASP A 408 24.00 6.16 -6.97
N TRP A 409 24.11 6.45 -5.68
CA TRP A 409 24.54 5.46 -4.68
C TRP A 409 23.54 4.29 -4.60
N THR A 410 23.93 3.11 -5.07
CA THR A 410 23.22 1.87 -4.74
C THR A 410 23.55 1.48 -3.31
N TRP A 411 22.50 1.23 -2.51
CA TRP A 411 22.56 0.75 -1.13
C TRP A 411 22.32 -0.75 -1.06
N TYR A 412 22.94 -1.39 -0.07
CA TYR A 412 22.89 -2.82 0.20
C TYR A 412 22.58 -3.05 1.67
N ALA A 413 21.63 -3.93 1.97
CA ALA A 413 21.26 -4.30 3.33
C ALA A 413 21.39 -5.81 3.51
N MET A 414 22.19 -6.22 4.49
CA MET A 414 22.26 -7.61 4.94
C MET A 414 21.28 -7.79 6.11
N LEU A 415 20.20 -8.53 5.86
CA LEU A 415 19.11 -8.79 6.81
C LEU A 415 19.51 -9.83 7.88
N HIS A 416 18.63 -10.05 8.86
CA HIS A 416 18.88 -10.94 10.01
C HIS A 416 19.01 -12.43 9.67
N ASP A 417 18.40 -12.86 8.57
CA ASP A 417 18.51 -14.19 7.97
C ASP A 417 19.79 -14.36 7.13
N GLY A 418 20.59 -13.29 6.98
CA GLY A 418 21.77 -13.24 6.13
C GLY A 418 21.50 -12.81 4.69
N GLU A 419 20.23 -12.53 4.33
CA GLU A 419 19.86 -12.14 2.96
C GLU A 419 20.46 -10.78 2.59
N LEU A 420 21.20 -10.72 1.46
CA LEU A 420 21.74 -9.47 0.92
C LEU A 420 20.78 -8.87 -0.11
N ARG A 421 19.99 -7.89 0.31
CA ARG A 421 19.09 -7.11 -0.56
C ARG A 421 19.77 -5.85 -1.08
N ALA A 422 19.42 -5.46 -2.30
CA ALA A 422 19.92 -4.27 -2.97
C ALA A 422 18.76 -3.46 -3.57
N GLY A 423 19.02 -2.20 -3.95
CA GLY A 423 18.19 -1.44 -4.89
C GLY A 423 16.88 -0.85 -4.34
N VAL A 424 16.34 -1.37 -3.24
CA VAL A 424 15.22 -0.74 -2.51
C VAL A 424 15.70 0.58 -1.94
N THR A 425 15.07 1.69 -2.34
CA THR A 425 15.39 3.05 -1.90
C THR A 425 14.10 3.86 -1.83
N ASP A 426 14.11 5.01 -1.15
CA ASP A 426 12.97 5.94 -1.22
C ASP A 426 12.76 6.56 -2.62
N ILE A 427 13.72 6.40 -3.54
CA ILE A 427 13.76 7.11 -4.81
C ILE A 427 12.66 6.62 -5.75
N THR A 428 12.55 5.30 -5.95
CA THR A 428 11.62 4.72 -6.92
C THR A 428 11.25 3.27 -6.64
N ALA A 429 10.01 2.92 -6.95
CA ALA A 429 9.44 1.58 -6.92
C ALA A 429 8.26 1.48 -7.90
N PHE A 430 7.88 0.28 -8.29
CA PHE A 430 6.73 0.02 -9.17
C PHE A 430 6.01 -1.26 -8.73
N GLY A 431 4.71 -1.20 -8.47
CA GLY A 431 3.96 -2.36 -7.99
C GLY A 431 2.44 -2.21 -8.07
N ARG A 432 1.73 -3.27 -7.67
CA ARG A 432 0.27 -3.23 -7.43
C ARG A 432 -0.05 -2.36 -6.19
N PRO A 433 -1.31 -1.89 -6.00
CA PRO A 433 -1.65 -0.92 -4.96
C PRO A 433 -1.39 -1.41 -3.53
N ASN A 434 -1.70 -2.67 -3.23
CA ASN A 434 -1.45 -3.32 -1.94
C ASN A 434 0.02 -3.18 -1.47
N ALA A 435 0.96 -3.56 -2.34
CA ALA A 435 2.39 -3.48 -2.11
C ALA A 435 2.89 -2.02 -2.06
N MET A 436 2.36 -1.16 -2.93
CA MET A 436 2.82 0.24 -3.06
C MET A 436 2.28 1.17 -1.97
N PHE A 437 1.07 0.95 -1.45
CA PHE A 437 0.62 1.64 -0.23
C PHE A 437 1.39 1.18 1.01
N THR A 438 1.76 -0.10 1.08
CA THR A 438 2.68 -0.61 2.12
C THR A 438 4.06 0.04 2.04
N TYR A 439 4.63 0.19 0.83
CA TYR A 439 5.87 0.96 0.59
C TYR A 439 5.77 2.42 1.07
N LEU A 440 4.68 3.12 0.74
CA LEU A 440 4.53 4.56 1.02
C LEU A 440 4.26 4.87 2.51
N THR A 441 3.82 3.89 3.30
CA THR A 441 3.37 4.09 4.70
C THR A 441 4.44 3.88 5.77
N LEU A 442 5.67 3.46 5.40
CA LEU A 442 6.79 3.20 6.33
C LEU A 442 7.01 4.31 7.37
N TYR A 443 6.73 5.57 7.04
CA TYR A 443 6.77 6.71 7.95
C TYR A 443 6.22 6.41 9.36
N ARG A 444 5.08 5.70 9.44
CA ARG A 444 4.40 5.40 10.71
C ARG A 444 5.26 4.53 11.63
N GLU A 445 6.01 3.59 11.06
CA GLU A 445 6.84 2.60 11.79
C GLU A 445 8.34 2.91 11.70
N PHE A 446 8.74 4.01 11.07
CA PHE A 446 10.14 4.35 10.79
C PHE A 446 10.98 4.44 12.07
N ILE A 447 10.51 5.17 13.09
CA ILE A 447 11.24 5.31 14.37
C ILE A 447 11.27 3.99 15.14
N HIS A 448 10.16 3.26 15.19
CA HIS A 448 10.11 1.98 15.90
C HIS A 448 11.08 0.96 15.26
N THR A 449 11.01 0.80 13.94
CA THR A 449 11.85 -0.13 13.18
C THR A 449 13.33 0.28 13.20
N ARG A 450 13.66 1.58 13.14
CA ARG A 450 15.04 2.06 13.30
C ARG A 450 15.58 1.78 14.70
N THR A 451 14.76 1.94 15.73
CA THR A 451 15.15 1.67 17.13
C THR A 451 15.47 0.19 17.32
N LEU A 452 14.60 -0.70 16.84
CA LEU A 452 14.84 -2.15 16.81
C LEU A 452 16.12 -2.53 16.04
N GLU A 453 16.39 -1.91 14.88
CA GLU A 453 17.64 -2.11 14.15
C GLU A 453 18.86 -1.80 15.01
N LYS A 454 18.86 -0.71 15.79
CA LYS A 454 20.05 -0.30 16.54
C LYS A 454 20.22 -1.01 17.89
N GLU A 455 19.13 -1.28 18.58
CA GLU A 455 19.20 -1.90 19.92
C GLU A 455 19.40 -3.42 19.85
N THR A 456 18.64 -4.11 18.99
CA THR A 456 18.54 -5.57 19.00
C THR A 456 19.04 -6.21 17.71
N ALA A 457 18.54 -5.81 16.54
CA ALA A 457 18.66 -6.60 15.31
C ALA A 457 19.99 -6.38 14.53
N LYS A 458 20.58 -5.17 14.65
CA LYS A 458 21.97 -4.81 14.28
C LYS A 458 22.41 -5.18 12.85
N TRP A 459 21.50 -5.00 11.89
CA TRP A 459 21.77 -5.23 10.47
C TRP A 459 22.87 -4.31 9.92
N LYS A 460 23.53 -4.79 8.86
CA LYS A 460 24.61 -4.06 8.20
C LYS A 460 24.11 -3.47 6.89
N GLY A 461 23.84 -2.17 6.92
CA GLY A 461 23.70 -1.35 5.72
C GLY A 461 25.08 -0.96 5.18
N PHE A 462 25.26 -1.06 3.87
CA PHE A 462 26.47 -0.68 3.13
C PHE A 462 26.08 0.19 1.93
N ASN A 463 27.03 0.98 1.41
CA ASN A 463 26.82 1.76 0.20
C ASN A 463 28.03 1.77 -0.74
N THR A 464 27.83 2.43 -1.87
CA THR A 464 28.79 2.59 -2.98
C THR A 464 29.58 3.91 -2.91
N LYS A 465 29.49 4.65 -1.79
CA LYS A 465 29.99 6.02 -1.63
C LYS A 465 31.44 6.09 -1.15
N THR A 466 31.93 5.08 -0.42
CA THR A 466 33.27 5.08 0.19
C THR A 466 34.22 4.10 -0.50
N ARG A 467 35.48 4.53 -0.71
CA ARG A 467 36.54 3.77 -1.41
C ARG A 467 37.29 2.79 -0.49
N GLU A 468 37.19 2.94 0.83
CA GLU A 468 38.00 2.19 1.79
C GLU A 468 37.44 0.80 2.11
N LYS A 469 38.31 -0.22 2.18
CA LYS A 469 37.97 -1.61 2.52
C LYS A 469 37.79 -1.86 4.02
N LYS A 470 37.26 -0.89 4.77
CA LYS A 470 37.10 -1.01 6.23
C LYS A 470 35.70 -1.53 6.62
N PRO A 471 35.58 -2.22 7.77
CA PRO A 471 34.27 -2.51 8.39
C PRO A 471 33.45 -1.24 8.72
N GLU A 472 34.12 -0.09 8.83
CA GLU A 472 33.56 1.26 9.02
C GLU A 472 32.62 1.75 7.89
N GLY A 473 32.44 0.99 6.80
CA GLY A 473 31.52 1.31 5.71
C GLY A 473 30.02 1.23 6.05
N GLN A 474 29.66 1.12 7.32
CA GLN A 474 28.29 1.07 7.84
C GLN A 474 27.82 2.50 8.20
N GLU A 475 26.98 3.13 7.37
CA GLU A 475 26.39 4.42 7.74
C GLU A 475 25.33 4.26 8.85
N GLY A 476 25.43 5.05 9.93
CA GLY A 476 24.60 4.89 11.13
C GLY A 476 23.10 5.11 10.92
N CYS A 477 22.70 5.97 9.98
CA CYS A 477 21.30 6.16 9.55
C CYS A 477 21.14 6.05 8.02
N THR A 478 20.67 4.90 7.54
CA THR A 478 20.40 4.58 6.12
C THR A 478 18.97 4.07 5.98
N PRO A 479 18.03 4.86 5.44
CA PRO A 479 16.62 4.50 5.44
C PRO A 479 16.27 3.32 4.50
N GLU A 480 17.15 3.01 3.55
CA GLU A 480 16.97 2.02 2.48
C GLU A 480 16.83 0.59 3.01
N GLY A 481 17.67 0.20 3.97
CA GLY A 481 17.62 -1.13 4.60
C GLY A 481 16.38 -1.34 5.45
N ILE A 482 15.84 -0.27 6.04
CA ILE A 482 14.58 -0.31 6.80
C ILE A 482 13.42 -0.60 5.87
N LEU A 483 13.37 0.07 4.71
CA LEU A 483 12.31 -0.14 3.72
C LEU A 483 12.34 -1.57 3.16
N ALA A 484 13.52 -2.12 2.87
CA ALA A 484 13.65 -3.51 2.44
C ALA A 484 13.11 -4.50 3.50
N TYR A 485 13.44 -4.30 4.78
CA TYR A 485 12.93 -5.11 5.88
C TYR A 485 11.42 -4.93 6.11
N TRP A 486 10.93 -3.70 6.09
CA TRP A 486 9.51 -3.35 6.28
C TRP A 486 8.63 -4.06 5.25
N LEU A 487 9.03 -4.02 3.97
CA LEU A 487 8.36 -4.76 2.91
C LEU A 487 8.39 -6.28 3.18
N ARG A 488 9.57 -6.81 3.54
CA ARG A 488 9.78 -8.24 3.83
C ARG A 488 8.91 -8.78 4.97
N ILE A 489 8.72 -8.02 6.06
CA ILE A 489 7.86 -8.43 7.19
C ILE A 489 6.36 -8.30 6.91
N ASN A 490 5.97 -7.41 6.00
CA ASN A 490 4.59 -7.32 5.49
C ASN A 490 4.32 -8.29 4.31
N GLY A 491 5.22 -9.26 4.08
CA GLY A 491 5.10 -10.27 3.02
C GLY A 491 5.39 -9.78 1.59
N ILE A 492 5.64 -8.48 1.40
CA ILE A 492 5.79 -7.85 0.09
C ILE A 492 7.13 -8.28 -0.55
N ALA A 493 7.06 -9.02 -1.66
CA ALA A 493 8.23 -9.44 -2.42
C ALA A 493 8.94 -8.25 -3.08
N VAL A 494 10.26 -8.34 -3.24
CA VAL A 494 11.10 -7.28 -3.82
C VAL A 494 11.97 -7.85 -4.94
N LYS A 495 11.88 -7.30 -6.15
CA LYS A 495 12.78 -7.66 -7.27
C LYS A 495 13.38 -6.40 -7.91
N THR A 496 14.70 -6.26 -7.87
CA THR A 496 15.38 -5.12 -8.52
C THR A 496 15.38 -5.30 -10.04
N ASP A 497 14.95 -4.29 -10.79
CA ASP A 497 15.08 -4.28 -12.25
C ASP A 497 16.34 -3.51 -12.68
N TRP A 498 17.36 -4.28 -13.08
CA TRP A 498 18.68 -3.80 -13.46
C TRP A 498 18.74 -3.18 -14.86
N ARG A 499 17.66 -3.24 -15.64
CA ARG A 499 17.61 -2.74 -17.03
C ARG A 499 17.45 -1.23 -17.13
N PHE A 500 17.00 -0.58 -16.06
CA PHE A 500 16.78 0.87 -16.04
C PHE A 500 18.10 1.64 -16.12
N LYS A 501 18.16 2.54 -17.12
CA LYS A 501 19.23 3.54 -17.33
C LYS A 501 18.73 4.86 -16.77
N MET A 502 18.99 5.07 -15.49
CA MET A 502 18.50 6.20 -14.72
C MET A 502 19.62 6.87 -13.91
N GLY A 503 19.45 8.12 -13.53
CA GLY A 503 20.40 8.86 -12.69
C GLY A 503 19.73 9.92 -11.84
N LEU A 504 20.29 10.22 -10.68
CA LEU A 504 19.77 11.27 -9.80
C LEU A 504 20.52 12.58 -10.04
N LEU A 505 19.80 13.63 -10.41
CA LEU A 505 20.32 14.98 -10.45
C LEU A 505 20.49 15.50 -9.02
N ARG A 506 21.69 15.94 -8.66
CA ARG A 506 21.95 16.62 -7.38
C ARG A 506 21.79 18.14 -7.54
N GLY A 507 21.84 18.89 -6.44
CA GLY A 507 21.49 20.32 -6.42
C GLY A 507 22.23 21.19 -7.42
N ASP A 508 23.42 20.83 -7.89
CA ASP A 508 24.15 21.54 -8.96
C ASP A 508 23.63 21.24 -10.39
N GLY A 509 22.54 20.48 -10.51
CA GLY A 509 21.95 20.04 -11.77
C GLY A 509 22.68 18.89 -12.45
N LYS A 510 23.71 18.30 -11.83
CA LYS A 510 24.52 17.23 -12.44
C LYS A 510 24.15 15.84 -11.92
N VAL A 511 24.41 14.84 -12.76
CA VAL A 511 24.30 13.42 -12.41
C VAL A 511 25.57 12.97 -11.66
N ILE A 512 25.44 12.21 -10.58
CA ILE A 512 26.57 11.55 -9.93
C ILE A 512 26.86 10.19 -10.62
N PHE A 513 28.11 9.98 -11.06
CA PHE A 513 28.57 8.69 -11.55
C PHE A 513 29.30 7.92 -10.45
N THR A 514 28.74 6.80 -10.01
CA THR A 514 29.22 5.99 -8.87
C THR A 514 29.54 4.56 -9.28
N CYS A 515 30.58 4.40 -10.09
CA CYS A 515 31.23 3.12 -10.36
C CYS A 515 32.44 2.94 -9.41
N PRO A 516 32.34 2.11 -8.36
CA PRO A 516 33.46 1.89 -7.43
C PRO A 516 34.57 1.02 -8.05
N GLU A 517 35.80 1.53 -8.02
CA GLU A 517 37.00 0.79 -8.42
C GLU A 517 37.10 -0.57 -7.70
N GLY A 518 37.46 -1.62 -8.45
CA GLY A 518 37.58 -2.97 -7.90
C GLY A 518 36.24 -3.66 -7.54
N ARG A 519 35.10 -2.98 -7.71
CA ARG A 519 33.75 -3.56 -7.64
C ARG A 519 32.96 -3.21 -8.90
N GLY A 520 33.49 -3.56 -10.08
CA GLY A 520 32.86 -3.33 -11.39
C GLY A 520 31.44 -3.90 -11.51
N TRP A 521 31.11 -4.90 -10.68
CA TRP A 521 29.76 -5.47 -10.54
C TRP A 521 28.71 -4.50 -9.98
N LEU A 522 29.12 -3.35 -9.45
CA LEU A 522 28.25 -2.28 -8.95
C LEU A 522 28.00 -1.17 -9.97
N CYS A 523 28.61 -1.24 -11.15
CA CYS A 523 28.59 -0.18 -12.16
C CYS A 523 27.43 -0.30 -13.16
N PRO A 524 27.12 0.76 -13.93
CA PRO A 524 26.16 0.67 -15.04
C PRO A 524 26.56 -0.37 -16.08
N GLY A 525 25.58 -1.08 -16.63
CA GLY A 525 25.81 -2.15 -17.62
C GLY A 525 26.16 -3.52 -17.04
N PHE A 526 26.57 -3.61 -15.76
CA PHE A 526 26.61 -4.90 -15.09
C PHE A 526 25.21 -5.33 -14.63
N VAL A 527 24.85 -6.56 -14.97
CA VAL A 527 23.70 -7.30 -14.44
C VAL A 527 24.25 -8.45 -13.60
N PRO A 528 23.97 -8.51 -12.29
CA PRO A 528 24.40 -9.63 -11.47
C PRO A 528 23.75 -10.94 -11.91
N GLN A 529 24.31 -12.06 -11.47
CA GLN A 529 23.53 -13.30 -11.39
C GLN A 529 22.60 -13.17 -10.19
N VAL A 530 21.45 -12.54 -10.44
CA VAL A 530 20.35 -12.43 -9.47
C VAL A 530 19.54 -13.73 -9.54
N HIS A 531 19.27 -14.35 -8.41
CA HIS A 531 18.29 -15.44 -8.36
C HIS A 531 16.86 -14.90 -8.55
N ASP A 532 15.90 -15.77 -8.85
CA ASP A 532 14.53 -15.34 -9.12
C ASP A 532 13.84 -14.69 -7.91
N ASP A 533 14.29 -15.03 -6.70
CA ASP A 533 13.92 -14.42 -5.41
C ASP A 533 14.48 -13.00 -5.19
N GLY A 534 15.43 -12.54 -6.00
CA GLY A 534 16.08 -11.23 -5.91
C GLY A 534 17.39 -11.18 -5.10
N THR A 535 17.95 -12.30 -4.67
CA THR A 535 19.26 -12.41 -3.99
C THR A 535 20.45 -12.32 -4.96
N LEU A 536 21.67 -12.09 -4.44
CA LEU A 536 22.88 -11.76 -5.21
C LEU A 536 24.08 -12.65 -4.86
N PHE A 537 24.89 -12.96 -5.88
CA PHE A 537 26.27 -13.47 -5.80
C PHE A 537 27.31 -12.36 -6.03
#